data_AF-A0A7Y1U960-F1
#
_entry.id   AF-A0A7Y1U960-F1
#
_cell.length_a   1.000
_cell.length_b   1.000
_cell.length_c   1.000
_cell.angle_alpha   90.00
_cell.angle_beta   90.00
_cell.angle_gamma   90.00
#
_symmetry.space_group_name_H-M   'P 1'
#
loop_
_entity.id
_entity.type
_entity.pdbx_description
1 polymer ?
#
loop_
_entity_poly.entity_id
_entity_poly.type
_entity_poly.pdbx_seq_one_letter_code
_entity_poly.pdbx_strand_id
1 'polypeptide(L)'
;MLGVLFLTIALCSGFYLKAQDSGQTESEPILYPELAEELIEMRDSDQKLRIKWGGMIRKGKTGSKRYRALSKQLLAADRAHTQRMKEIVAEYGWPTFEKVGPMASRSAWVLVQHADRDPFFQAECLALMEEALEAEQVYPRNYAYLYDRVQVAFGEKQLYATQSTSNNGLWEGHFQPIAQESQVQERREDMGITRHVEEYAVSMGFTYTIPTEEEARLRSDSIVNAYRSHRDEGMKALESQDWKQAIHHLERATRCHGSVQAEDYVHLAKALSLSEDPAARRAFYPLIRAIVQGYEPAASLKTDPDLDYLRSLLTD
;
A
#
# COMPACT_ATOMS: atom_id res chain seq x y z
N MET A 1 -10.03 -22.84 -13.74
CA MET A 1 -8.93 -23.47 -12.98
C MET A 1 -7.72 -22.56 -13.07
N LEU A 2 -7.65 -21.56 -12.20
CA LEU A 2 -6.44 -20.77 -11.95
C LEU A 2 -6.03 -21.12 -10.53
N GLY A 3 -4.93 -21.86 -10.43
CA GLY A 3 -4.41 -22.39 -9.19
C GLY A 3 -3.89 -21.25 -8.31
N VAL A 4 -4.30 -21.28 -7.05
CA VAL A 4 -3.67 -20.55 -5.95
C VAL A 4 -2.20 -20.94 -5.92
N LEU A 5 -1.32 -20.07 -6.44
CA LEU A 5 0.12 -20.22 -6.29
C LEU A 5 0.46 -19.86 -4.84
N PHE A 6 0.63 -20.88 -4.00
CA PHE A 6 1.30 -20.72 -2.72
C PHE A 6 2.75 -20.32 -3.00
N LEU A 7 3.06 -19.03 -2.80
CA LEU A 7 4.41 -18.50 -2.87
C LEU A 7 5.18 -19.00 -1.65
N THR A 8 5.91 -20.12 -1.79
CA THR A 8 6.93 -20.51 -0.82
C THR A 8 8.14 -19.62 -1.06
N ILE A 9 8.29 -18.56 -0.26
CA ILE A 9 9.57 -17.87 -0.11
C ILE A 9 10.55 -18.91 0.44
N ALA A 10 11.44 -19.40 -0.41
CA ALA A 10 12.55 -20.20 0.04
C ALA A 10 13.38 -19.33 0.99
N LEU A 11 13.52 -19.77 2.24
CA LEU A 11 14.43 -19.21 3.22
C LEU A 11 15.86 -19.30 2.65
N CYS A 12 16.31 -18.24 1.98
CA CYS A 12 17.74 -17.99 1.77
C CYS A 12 18.34 -17.48 3.09
N SER A 13 18.33 -18.34 4.12
CA SER A 13 19.05 -18.11 5.36
C SER A 13 20.53 -18.39 5.12
N GLY A 14 21.27 -17.34 4.76
CA GLY A 14 22.72 -17.45 4.54
C GLY A 14 23.41 -16.10 4.34
N PHE A 15 23.84 -15.50 5.44
CA PHE A 15 24.90 -14.47 5.50
C PHE A 15 24.61 -13.09 4.89
N TYR A 16 23.68 -12.33 5.48
CA TYR A 16 23.79 -10.87 5.49
C TYR A 16 24.59 -10.40 6.72
N LEU A 17 25.93 -10.44 6.64
CA LEU A 17 26.77 -9.71 7.60
C LEU A 17 27.98 -9.07 6.91
N LYS A 18 28.08 -7.74 7.15
CA LYS A 18 29.20 -6.82 6.92
C LYS A 18 29.54 -6.44 5.47
N ALA A 19 29.02 -5.27 5.09
CA ALA A 19 29.82 -4.29 4.37
C ALA A 19 29.83 -2.97 5.16
N GLN A 20 30.80 -2.83 6.07
CA GLN A 20 31.28 -1.52 6.49
C GLN A 20 32.77 -1.44 6.16
N ASP A 21 33.03 -0.48 5.27
CA ASP A 21 34.27 0.23 4.96
C ASP A 21 35.42 -0.51 4.26
N SER A 22 35.52 -0.32 2.95
CA SER A 22 36.81 -0.35 2.24
C SER A 22 36.73 0.38 0.89
N GLY A 23 37.37 1.54 0.79
CA GLY A 23 37.94 2.06 -0.46
C GLY A 23 36.94 2.73 -1.41
N GLN A 24 37.27 3.95 -1.82
CA GLN A 24 36.75 4.53 -3.06
C GLN A 24 37.11 3.59 -4.22
N THR A 25 36.21 2.67 -4.55
CA THR A 25 36.13 2.08 -5.88
C THR A 25 35.45 3.13 -6.74
N GLU A 26 36.11 3.57 -7.81
CA GLU A 26 35.44 4.33 -8.87
C GLU A 26 34.21 3.51 -9.27
N SER A 27 33.01 3.98 -8.91
CA SER A 27 31.78 3.29 -9.24
C SER A 27 31.70 3.18 -10.75
N GLU A 28 31.45 1.98 -11.28
CA GLU A 28 31.21 1.79 -12.70
C GLU A 28 30.23 2.85 -13.23
N PRO A 29 30.49 3.42 -14.43
CA PRO A 29 29.63 4.45 -14.98
C PRO A 29 28.21 3.89 -15.14
N ILE A 30 27.23 4.58 -14.57
CA ILE A 30 25.82 4.22 -14.70
C ILE A 30 25.37 4.30 -16.16
N LEU A 31 24.48 3.40 -16.58
CA LEU A 31 24.09 3.26 -17.99
C LEU A 31 23.24 4.43 -18.51
N TYR A 32 22.39 5.01 -17.66
CA TYR A 32 21.44 6.06 -18.04
C TYR A 32 21.54 7.28 -17.09
N PRO A 33 22.57 8.13 -17.24
CA PRO A 33 22.77 9.28 -16.35
C PRO A 33 21.67 10.33 -16.44
N GLU A 34 21.10 10.58 -17.61
CA GLU A 34 19.98 11.52 -17.78
C GLU A 34 18.70 11.02 -17.09
N LEU A 35 18.42 9.72 -17.18
CA LEU A 35 17.30 9.10 -16.46
C LEU A 35 17.52 9.15 -14.95
N ALA A 36 18.77 8.97 -14.50
CA ALA A 36 19.10 9.10 -13.09
C ALA A 36 18.78 10.50 -12.56
N GLU A 37 19.21 11.54 -13.28
CA GLU A 37 18.90 12.95 -12.97
C GLU A 37 17.38 13.18 -12.94
N GLU A 38 16.65 12.73 -13.97
CA GLU A 38 15.20 12.85 -14.04
C GLU A 38 14.51 12.24 -12.80
N LEU A 39 14.84 11.01 -12.44
CA LEU A 39 14.26 10.32 -11.28
C LEU A 39 14.51 11.07 -9.97
N ILE A 40 15.70 11.64 -9.80
CA ILE A 40 16.08 12.44 -8.64
C ILE A 40 15.26 13.73 -8.57
N GLU A 41 15.13 14.45 -9.69
CA GLU A 41 14.32 15.68 -9.76
C GLU A 41 12.85 15.42 -9.48
N MET A 42 12.28 14.37 -10.08
CA MET A 42 10.90 13.94 -9.82
C MET A 42 10.67 13.69 -8.33
N ARG A 43 11.55 12.90 -7.69
CA ARG A 43 11.49 12.64 -6.25
C ARG A 43 11.58 13.94 -5.44
N ASP A 44 12.49 14.84 -5.77
CA ASP A 44 12.66 16.08 -5.01
C ASP A 44 11.43 16.98 -5.09
N SER A 45 10.79 17.02 -6.26
CA SER A 45 9.52 17.72 -6.44
C SER A 45 8.39 17.11 -5.60
N ASP A 46 8.29 15.77 -5.56
CA ASP A 46 7.35 15.02 -4.73
C ASP A 46 7.57 15.31 -3.24
N GLN A 47 8.80 15.13 -2.75
CA GLN A 47 9.14 15.30 -1.34
C GLN A 47 8.92 16.74 -0.87
N LYS A 48 9.20 17.73 -1.71
CA LYS A 48 8.92 19.15 -1.39
C LYS A 48 7.44 19.42 -1.14
N LEU A 49 6.54 18.79 -1.91
CA LEU A 49 5.09 18.89 -1.67
C LEU A 49 4.69 18.17 -0.38
N ARG A 50 5.20 16.96 -0.14
CA ARG A 50 4.90 16.16 1.04
C ARG A 50 5.37 16.79 2.34
N ILE A 51 6.56 17.39 2.37
CA ILE A 51 7.09 18.12 3.53
C ILE A 51 6.14 19.28 3.89
N LYS A 52 5.70 20.05 2.89
CA LYS A 52 4.73 21.14 3.10
C LYS A 52 3.39 20.60 3.61
N TRP A 53 2.91 19.51 3.01
CA TRP A 53 1.62 18.90 3.34
C TRP A 53 1.63 18.34 4.77
N GLY A 54 2.60 17.50 5.12
CA GLY A 54 2.77 16.97 6.47
C GLY A 54 3.00 18.07 7.51
N GLY A 55 3.72 19.14 7.14
CA GLY A 55 3.87 20.34 7.97
C GLY A 55 2.55 21.05 8.29
N MET A 56 1.55 20.98 7.41
CA MET A 56 0.21 21.52 7.69
C MET A 56 -0.58 20.63 8.65
N ILE A 57 -0.44 19.31 8.53
CA ILE A 57 -1.15 18.37 9.42
C ILE A 57 -0.63 18.48 10.84
N ARG A 58 0.70 18.50 11.03
CA ARG A 58 1.33 18.68 12.35
C ARG A 58 0.91 19.99 13.04
N LYS A 59 0.52 20.99 12.26
CA LYS A 59 0.02 22.30 12.76
C LYS A 59 -1.51 22.32 12.95
N GLY A 60 -2.21 21.20 12.76
CA GLY A 60 -3.67 21.11 12.86
C GLY A 60 -4.43 21.89 11.77
N LYS A 61 -3.79 22.22 10.63
CA LYS A 61 -4.37 23.10 9.60
C LYS A 61 -5.15 22.37 8.49
N THR A 62 -5.65 21.17 8.78
CA THR A 62 -6.31 20.28 7.81
C THR A 62 -7.64 20.81 7.29
N GLY A 63 -8.36 21.66 8.03
CA GLY A 63 -9.60 22.29 7.56
C GLY A 63 -9.41 23.48 6.59
N SER A 64 -8.18 23.95 6.40
CA SER A 64 -7.93 25.21 5.66
C SER A 64 -8.11 25.06 4.13
N LYS A 65 -8.51 26.15 3.45
CA LYS A 65 -8.53 26.21 1.97
C LYS A 65 -7.16 25.87 1.38
N ARG A 66 -6.08 26.32 2.03
CA ARG A 66 -4.69 26.03 1.62
C ARG A 66 -4.37 24.54 1.70
N TYR A 67 -4.80 23.84 2.75
CA TYR A 67 -4.60 22.39 2.87
C TYR A 67 -5.32 21.63 1.76
N ARG A 68 -6.58 22.00 1.48
CA ARG A 68 -7.36 21.41 0.37
C ARG A 68 -6.68 21.63 -0.98
N ALA A 69 -6.22 22.85 -1.27
CA ALA A 69 -5.48 23.16 -2.50
C ALA A 69 -4.17 22.38 -2.60
N LEU A 70 -3.39 22.31 -1.52
CA LEU A 70 -2.13 21.56 -1.48
C LEU A 70 -2.37 20.05 -1.62
N SER A 71 -3.44 19.51 -1.02
CA SER A 71 -3.82 18.12 -1.19
C SER A 71 -4.16 17.84 -2.66
N LYS A 72 -4.94 18.70 -3.32
CA LYS A 72 -5.24 18.56 -4.76
C LYS A 72 -3.97 18.59 -5.61
N GLN A 73 -3.00 19.45 -5.28
CA GLN A 73 -1.70 19.52 -5.97
C GLN A 73 -0.88 18.25 -5.77
N LEU A 74 -0.77 17.74 -4.54
CA LEU A 74 -0.07 16.49 -4.25
C LEU A 74 -0.69 15.33 -5.04
N LEU A 75 -2.03 15.21 -5.05
CA LEU A 75 -2.72 14.19 -5.82
C LEU A 75 -2.49 14.29 -7.32
N ALA A 76 -2.34 15.51 -7.86
CA ALA A 76 -2.03 15.71 -9.28
C ALA A 76 -0.58 15.33 -9.59
N ALA A 77 0.36 15.67 -8.70
CA ALA A 77 1.76 15.27 -8.81
C ALA A 77 1.91 13.75 -8.76
N ASP A 78 1.23 13.08 -7.82
CA ASP A 78 1.24 11.62 -7.70
C ASP A 78 0.79 10.95 -9.00
N ARG A 79 -0.27 11.46 -9.63
CA ARG A 79 -0.73 10.95 -10.94
C ARG A 79 0.29 11.19 -12.05
N ALA A 80 0.87 12.38 -12.13
CA ALA A 80 1.87 12.70 -13.14
C ALA A 80 3.14 11.84 -12.99
N HIS A 81 3.64 11.70 -11.77
CA HIS A 81 4.78 10.84 -11.46
C HIS A 81 4.49 9.37 -11.73
N THR A 82 3.31 8.88 -11.35
CA THR A 82 2.90 7.50 -11.66
C THR A 82 2.88 7.26 -13.16
N GLN A 83 2.31 8.20 -13.94
CA GLN A 83 2.28 8.08 -15.39
C GLN A 83 3.69 8.08 -15.99
N ARG A 84 4.58 8.96 -15.54
CA ARG A 84 5.95 8.99 -16.02
C ARG A 84 6.74 7.74 -15.61
N MET A 85 6.53 7.23 -14.40
CA MET A 85 7.13 5.98 -13.94
C MET A 85 6.69 4.78 -14.78
N LYS A 86 5.44 4.74 -15.27
CA LYS A 86 4.99 3.70 -16.20
C LYS A 86 5.77 3.71 -17.52
N GLU A 87 6.01 4.90 -18.07
CA GLU A 87 6.82 5.05 -19.28
C GLU A 87 8.26 4.56 -19.04
N ILE A 88 8.87 4.97 -17.92
CA ILE A 88 10.22 4.56 -17.53
C ILE A 88 10.29 3.03 -17.35
N VAL A 89 9.33 2.43 -16.65
CA VAL A 89 9.31 0.97 -16.43
C VAL A 89 9.09 0.22 -17.75
N ALA A 90 8.23 0.72 -18.63
CA ALA A 90 7.99 0.09 -19.94
C ALA A 90 9.23 0.14 -20.85
N GLU A 91 10.02 1.21 -20.80
CA GLU A 91 11.19 1.39 -21.66
C GLU A 91 12.46 0.74 -21.08
N TYR A 92 12.69 0.91 -19.78
CA TYR A 92 13.94 0.53 -19.13
C TYR A 92 13.81 -0.65 -18.16
N GLY A 93 12.62 -1.17 -17.90
CA GLY A 93 12.35 -2.06 -16.76
C GLY A 93 12.55 -1.35 -15.43
N TRP A 94 12.82 -2.09 -14.35
CA TRP A 94 13.14 -1.44 -13.08
C TRP A 94 14.46 -0.64 -13.14
N PRO A 95 14.50 0.62 -12.66
CA PRO A 95 15.73 1.41 -12.56
C PRO A 95 16.68 0.86 -11.47
N THR A 96 17.48 -0.14 -11.83
CA THR A 96 18.47 -0.80 -10.97
C THR A 96 19.66 0.09 -10.62
N PHE A 97 20.49 -0.34 -9.66
CA PHE A 97 21.74 0.36 -9.31
C PHE A 97 22.69 0.51 -10.50
N GLU A 98 22.87 -0.52 -11.31
CA GLU A 98 23.69 -0.49 -12.53
C GLU A 98 23.16 0.53 -13.56
N LYS A 99 21.83 0.59 -13.72
CA LYS A 99 21.20 1.46 -14.72
C LYS A 99 21.30 2.94 -14.37
N VAL A 100 20.97 3.30 -13.12
CA VAL A 100 20.76 4.71 -12.73
C VAL A 100 21.48 5.11 -11.43
N GLY A 101 22.20 4.18 -10.81
CA GLY A 101 22.84 4.38 -9.52
C GLY A 101 21.89 4.22 -8.31
N PRO A 102 22.42 3.98 -7.10
CA PRO A 102 21.59 3.68 -5.93
C PRO A 102 20.64 4.81 -5.50
N MET A 103 21.05 6.07 -5.72
CA MET A 103 20.23 7.22 -5.35
C MET A 103 19.00 7.35 -6.24
N ALA A 104 19.15 7.23 -7.56
CA ALA A 104 18.03 7.33 -8.49
C ALA A 104 17.13 6.09 -8.43
N SER A 105 17.70 4.90 -8.23
CA SER A 105 16.91 3.68 -7.97
C SER A 105 16.02 3.83 -6.73
N ARG A 106 16.55 4.41 -5.65
CA ARG A 106 15.76 4.77 -4.48
C ARG A 106 14.72 5.85 -4.79
N SER A 107 15.03 6.82 -5.64
CA SER A 107 14.06 7.84 -6.09
C SER A 107 12.88 7.22 -6.83
N ALA A 108 13.13 6.30 -7.76
CA ALA A 108 12.09 5.53 -8.46
C ALA A 108 11.18 4.80 -7.45
N TRP A 109 11.78 4.12 -6.47
CA TRP A 109 11.02 3.46 -5.40
C TRP A 109 10.13 4.44 -4.61
N VAL A 110 10.62 5.63 -4.23
CA VAL A 110 9.79 6.62 -3.52
C VAL A 110 8.58 7.04 -4.36
N LEU A 111 8.76 7.22 -5.67
CA LEU A 111 7.67 7.61 -6.57
C LEU A 111 6.62 6.49 -6.69
N VAL A 112 7.06 5.24 -6.83
CA VAL A 112 6.18 4.06 -6.91
C VAL A 112 5.45 3.79 -5.58
N GLN A 113 6.13 3.99 -4.44
CA GLN A 113 5.48 3.94 -3.11
C GLN A 113 4.26 4.85 -3.02
N HIS A 114 4.26 5.97 -3.76
CA HIS A 114 3.18 6.95 -3.74
C HIS A 114 2.12 6.75 -4.83
N ALA A 115 2.25 5.72 -5.67
CA ALA A 115 1.25 5.31 -6.64
C ALA A 115 0.04 4.59 -6.01
N ASP A 116 -0.42 5.02 -4.83
CA ASP A 116 -1.47 4.37 -4.01
C ASP A 116 -2.84 4.24 -4.71
N ARG A 117 -3.03 4.92 -5.84
CA ARG A 117 -4.24 4.85 -6.69
C ARG A 117 -4.11 3.86 -7.84
N ASP A 118 -2.93 3.27 -7.99
CA ASP A 118 -2.62 2.30 -9.04
C ASP A 118 -1.89 1.08 -8.44
N PRO A 119 -2.61 0.27 -7.63
CA PRO A 119 -2.03 -0.90 -6.99
C PRO A 119 -1.54 -1.97 -7.98
N PHE A 120 -2.11 -2.04 -9.20
CA PHE A 120 -1.58 -2.91 -10.25
C PHE A 120 -0.19 -2.50 -10.70
N PHE A 121 0.03 -1.20 -10.92
CA PHE A 121 1.35 -0.70 -11.24
C PHE A 121 2.36 -0.89 -10.10
N GLN A 122 1.91 -0.74 -8.83
CA GLN A 122 2.76 -1.06 -7.69
C GLN A 122 3.15 -2.55 -7.66
N ALA A 123 2.22 -3.45 -7.96
CA ALA A 123 2.49 -4.89 -8.02
C ALA A 123 3.42 -5.27 -9.19
N GLU A 124 3.25 -4.65 -10.36
CA GLU A 124 4.17 -4.81 -11.50
C GLU A 124 5.60 -4.38 -11.12
N CYS A 125 5.74 -3.19 -10.53
CA CYS A 125 7.03 -2.72 -10.02
C CYS A 125 7.62 -3.65 -8.95
N LEU A 126 6.77 -4.20 -8.07
CA LEU A 126 7.22 -5.11 -7.00
C LEU A 126 7.82 -6.38 -7.59
N ALA A 127 7.22 -6.96 -8.62
CA ALA A 127 7.76 -8.14 -9.30
C ALA A 127 9.12 -7.84 -9.95
N LEU A 128 9.26 -6.70 -10.62
CA LEU A 128 10.55 -6.29 -11.20
C LEU A 128 11.61 -5.99 -10.10
N MET A 129 11.18 -5.46 -8.95
CA MET A 129 12.06 -5.26 -7.80
C MET A 129 12.49 -6.58 -7.15
N GLU A 130 11.68 -7.64 -7.25
CA GLU A 130 12.04 -8.99 -6.76
C GLU A 130 13.22 -9.55 -7.56
N GLU A 131 13.12 -9.53 -8.89
CA GLU A 131 14.23 -9.92 -9.78
C GLU A 131 15.49 -9.08 -9.52
N ALA A 132 15.31 -7.76 -9.33
CA ALA A 132 16.43 -6.88 -9.00
C ALA A 132 16.99 -7.12 -7.59
N LEU A 133 16.18 -7.61 -6.64
CA LEU A 133 16.63 -7.93 -5.29
C LEU A 133 17.54 -9.17 -5.30
N GLU A 134 17.15 -10.20 -6.05
CA GLU A 134 17.97 -11.40 -6.27
C GLU A 134 19.32 -11.06 -6.93
N ALA A 135 19.34 -10.03 -7.79
CA ALA A 135 20.55 -9.51 -8.42
C ALA A 135 21.34 -8.49 -7.57
N GLU A 136 20.92 -8.22 -6.32
CA GLU A 136 21.50 -7.19 -5.43
C GLU A 136 21.49 -5.76 -6.02
N GLN A 137 20.54 -5.50 -6.92
CA GLN A 137 20.41 -4.27 -7.70
C GLN A 137 19.38 -3.27 -7.14
N VAL A 138 18.81 -3.57 -5.96
CA VAL A 138 17.93 -2.70 -5.18
C VAL A 138 18.20 -2.86 -3.67
N TYR A 139 17.76 -1.90 -2.87
CA TYR A 139 17.84 -2.03 -1.41
C TYR A 139 16.75 -2.99 -0.91
N PRO A 140 17.08 -4.05 -0.14
CA PRO A 140 16.09 -5.00 0.40
C PRO A 140 14.96 -4.31 1.17
N ARG A 141 15.28 -3.36 2.07
CA ARG A 141 14.27 -2.57 2.80
C ARG A 141 13.26 -1.86 1.88
N ASN A 142 13.66 -1.42 0.69
CA ASN A 142 12.75 -0.75 -0.23
C ASN A 142 11.73 -1.75 -0.77
N TYR A 143 12.17 -2.96 -1.14
CA TYR A 143 11.27 -4.05 -1.52
C TYR A 143 10.29 -4.37 -0.39
N ALA A 144 10.77 -4.56 0.84
CA ALA A 144 9.91 -4.89 2.00
C ALA A 144 8.77 -3.87 2.22
N TYR A 145 9.08 -2.58 2.10
CA TYR A 145 8.07 -1.52 2.24
C TYR A 145 7.07 -1.48 1.09
N LEU A 146 7.49 -1.79 -0.14
CA LEU A 146 6.59 -1.86 -1.29
C LEU A 146 5.73 -3.12 -1.23
N TYR A 147 6.32 -4.25 -0.84
CA TYR A 147 5.63 -5.51 -0.63
C TYR A 147 4.44 -5.33 0.32
N ASP A 148 4.69 -4.83 1.54
CA ASP A 148 3.62 -4.62 2.51
C ASP A 148 2.55 -3.64 2.01
N ARG A 149 2.95 -2.61 1.24
CA ARG A 149 2.02 -1.65 0.65
C ARG A 149 1.10 -2.30 -0.40
N VAL A 150 1.67 -3.12 -1.27
CA VAL A 150 0.93 -3.93 -2.25
C VAL A 150 0.00 -4.89 -1.54
N GLN A 151 0.48 -5.68 -0.58
CA GLN A 151 -0.35 -6.63 0.19
C GLN A 151 -1.55 -5.92 0.85
N VAL A 152 -1.31 -4.82 1.56
CA VAL A 152 -2.39 -4.06 2.20
C VAL A 152 -3.37 -3.48 1.17
N ALA A 153 -2.89 -3.01 0.03
CA ALA A 153 -3.76 -2.53 -1.05
C ALA A 153 -4.62 -3.66 -1.63
N PHE A 154 -4.09 -4.88 -1.68
CA PHE A 154 -4.78 -6.10 -2.11
C PHE A 154 -5.65 -6.70 -1.00
N GLY A 155 -5.72 -6.06 0.16
CA GLY A 155 -6.52 -6.55 1.29
C GLY A 155 -5.90 -7.74 2.02
N GLU A 156 -4.62 -8.01 1.79
CA GLU A 156 -3.85 -9.09 2.37
C GLU A 156 -3.08 -8.66 3.62
N LYS A 157 -2.63 -9.66 4.40
CA LYS A 157 -1.72 -9.41 5.52
C LYS A 157 -0.34 -9.00 5.01
N GLN A 158 0.27 -8.07 5.71
CA GLN A 158 1.64 -7.63 5.45
C GLN A 158 2.66 -8.55 6.16
N LEU A 159 3.95 -8.46 5.80
CA LEU A 159 5.02 -9.27 6.38
C LEU A 159 5.95 -8.49 7.30
N TYR A 160 6.25 -7.22 6.97
CA TYR A 160 7.34 -6.47 7.59
C TYR A 160 6.87 -5.34 8.54
N ALA A 161 5.56 -5.21 8.77
CA ALA A 161 4.95 -4.18 9.61
C ALA A 161 5.37 -2.75 9.20
N THR A 162 5.32 -2.45 7.91
CA THR A 162 5.66 -1.12 7.38
C THR A 162 4.41 -0.26 7.13
N GLN A 163 3.23 -0.88 7.04
CA GLN A 163 1.95 -0.19 6.90
C GLN A 163 1.18 -0.17 8.22
N SER A 164 0.57 0.96 8.53
CA SER A 164 -0.30 1.11 9.70
C SER A 164 -1.55 1.92 9.36
N THR A 165 -2.56 1.84 10.22
CA THR A 165 -3.77 2.67 10.12
C THR A 165 -3.50 4.13 10.48
N SER A 166 -2.36 4.40 11.13
CA SER A 166 -1.85 5.74 11.40
C SER A 166 -1.21 6.34 10.14
N ASN A 167 -1.58 7.58 9.80
CA ASN A 167 -0.83 8.36 8.82
C ASN A 167 0.36 9.01 9.53
N ASN A 168 1.47 8.30 9.70
CA ASN A 168 2.72 8.84 10.23
C ASN A 168 2.60 9.55 11.61
N GLY A 169 1.86 8.95 12.54
CA GLY A 169 1.68 9.50 13.90
C GLY A 169 0.73 10.70 13.98
N LEU A 170 -0.02 10.97 12.92
CA LEU A 170 -0.98 12.07 12.90
C LEU A 170 -2.29 11.73 13.64
N TRP A 171 -2.53 10.44 13.94
CA TRP A 171 -3.62 9.95 14.79
C TRP A 171 -3.25 8.59 15.41
N GLU A 172 -3.95 8.19 16.47
CA GLU A 172 -3.82 6.86 17.06
C GLU A 172 -4.09 5.79 16.00
N GLY A 173 -3.25 4.77 15.97
CA GLY A 173 -3.36 3.68 15.01
C GLY A 173 -2.76 2.40 15.53
N HIS A 174 -2.62 1.45 14.61
CA HIS A 174 -2.00 0.16 14.82
C HIS A 174 -1.47 -0.33 13.47
N PHE A 175 -0.55 -1.30 13.49
CA PHE A 175 -0.15 -1.95 12.25
C PHE A 175 -1.35 -2.61 11.56
N GLN A 176 -1.37 -2.58 10.23
CA GLN A 176 -2.26 -3.45 9.47
C GLN A 176 -1.95 -4.92 9.81
N PRO A 177 -2.89 -5.86 9.68
CA PRO A 177 -2.68 -7.27 10.02
C PRO A 177 -1.36 -7.84 9.46
N ILE A 178 -0.58 -8.49 10.33
CA ILE A 178 0.74 -9.04 10.01
C ILE A 178 0.64 -10.56 9.93
N ALA A 179 1.11 -11.17 8.85
CA ALA A 179 1.21 -12.63 8.76
C ALA A 179 2.40 -13.12 9.60
N GLN A 180 2.22 -14.21 10.34
CA GLN A 180 3.25 -14.75 11.25
C GLN A 180 3.84 -13.64 12.14
N GLU A 181 2.97 -12.95 12.89
CA GLU A 181 3.28 -11.70 13.61
C GLU A 181 4.42 -11.84 14.63
N SER A 182 4.54 -12.98 15.31
CA SER A 182 5.61 -13.24 16.28
C SER A 182 7.02 -13.22 15.68
N GLN A 183 7.13 -13.46 14.37
CA GLN A 183 8.41 -13.51 13.63
C GLN A 183 8.69 -12.21 12.84
N VAL A 184 7.93 -11.14 13.09
CA VAL A 184 8.02 -9.90 12.29
C VAL A 184 9.40 -9.24 12.37
N GLN A 185 10.06 -9.28 13.52
CA GLN A 185 11.33 -8.59 13.71
C GLN A 185 12.48 -9.29 12.97
N GLU A 186 12.51 -10.63 12.95
CA GLU A 186 13.46 -11.41 12.16
C GLU A 186 13.39 -11.05 10.68
N ARG A 187 12.18 -11.06 10.10
CA ARG A 187 11.96 -10.66 8.69
C ARG A 187 12.40 -9.22 8.40
N ARG A 188 12.26 -8.31 9.37
CA ARG A 188 12.71 -6.92 9.22
C ARG A 188 14.23 -6.83 9.18
N GLU A 189 14.90 -7.60 10.04
CA GLU A 189 16.37 -7.66 10.10
C GLU A 189 16.96 -8.24 8.81
N ASP A 190 16.37 -9.32 8.29
CA ASP A 190 16.77 -9.93 7.00
C ASP A 190 16.71 -8.94 5.84
N MET A 191 15.75 -8.01 5.88
CA MET A 191 15.59 -6.96 4.86
C MET A 191 16.40 -5.69 5.16
N GLY A 192 17.30 -5.72 6.14
CA GLY A 192 18.13 -4.59 6.54
C GLY A 192 17.35 -3.42 7.14
N ILE A 193 16.17 -3.68 7.70
CA ILE A 193 15.36 -2.68 8.43
C ILE A 193 15.85 -2.64 9.89
N THR A 194 16.88 -1.83 10.12
CA THR A 194 17.58 -1.78 11.41
C THR A 194 16.77 -1.19 12.57
N ARG A 195 15.75 -0.37 12.29
CA ARG A 195 14.86 0.15 13.33
C ARG A 195 13.94 -0.96 13.82
N HIS A 196 13.99 -1.25 15.11
CA HIS A 196 13.12 -2.24 15.76
C HIS A 196 11.63 -1.91 15.53
N VAL A 197 10.79 -2.92 15.34
CA VAL A 197 9.37 -2.73 15.01
C VAL A 197 8.61 -1.94 16.08
N GLU A 198 8.96 -2.10 17.35
CA GLU A 198 8.32 -1.37 18.46
C GLU A 198 8.71 0.12 18.46
N GLU A 199 9.98 0.44 18.20
CA GLU A 199 10.42 1.83 18.01
C GLU A 199 9.76 2.46 16.78
N TYR A 200 9.57 1.65 15.73
CA TYR A 200 8.86 2.09 14.55
C TYR A 200 7.40 2.43 14.87
N ALA A 201 6.69 1.58 15.61
CA ALA A 201 5.33 1.86 16.07
C ALA A 201 5.24 3.16 16.87
N VAL A 202 6.17 3.38 17.81
CA VAL A 202 6.24 4.63 18.59
C VAL A 202 6.41 5.84 17.68
N SER A 203 7.27 5.75 16.66
CA SER A 203 7.45 6.81 15.67
C SER A 203 6.19 7.05 14.81
N MET A 204 5.30 6.06 14.73
CA MET A 204 3.99 6.12 14.07
C MET A 204 2.85 6.50 15.03
N GLY A 205 3.16 6.87 16.28
CA GLY A 205 2.20 7.42 17.25
C GLY A 205 1.39 6.38 18.01
N PHE A 206 1.83 5.11 18.07
CA PHE A 206 1.17 4.08 18.86
C PHE A 206 2.17 3.12 19.50
N THR A 207 1.73 2.41 20.53
CA THR A 207 2.54 1.36 21.16
C THR A 207 2.29 0.02 20.48
N TYR A 208 3.34 -0.78 20.41
CA TYR A 208 3.29 -2.13 19.87
C TYR A 208 4.25 -3.00 20.66
N THR A 209 3.85 -4.25 20.88
CA THR A 209 4.72 -5.29 21.44
C THR A 209 4.60 -6.51 20.55
N ILE A 210 5.74 -7.08 20.19
CA ILE A 210 5.80 -8.32 19.43
C ILE A 210 5.10 -9.41 20.25
N PRO A 211 4.01 -10.01 19.75
CA PRO A 211 3.30 -11.05 20.48
C PRO A 211 4.12 -12.35 20.51
N THR A 212 3.87 -13.17 21.53
CA THR A 212 4.20 -14.61 21.48
C THR A 212 3.42 -15.30 20.34
N GLU A 213 3.82 -16.50 19.95
CA GLU A 213 3.11 -17.26 18.89
C GLU A 213 1.63 -17.48 19.22
N GLU A 214 1.31 -17.79 20.47
CA GLU A 214 -0.06 -17.99 20.91
C GLU A 214 -0.87 -16.68 20.88
N GLU A 215 -0.29 -15.57 21.34
CA GLU A 215 -0.93 -14.25 21.25
C GLU A 215 -1.15 -13.83 19.79
N ALA A 216 -0.18 -14.10 18.90
CA ALA A 216 -0.31 -13.84 17.47
C ALA A 216 -1.46 -14.64 16.85
N ARG A 217 -1.59 -15.92 17.23
CA ARG A 217 -2.69 -16.78 16.81
C ARG A 217 -4.04 -16.23 17.29
N LEU A 218 -4.14 -15.85 18.56
CA LEU A 218 -5.36 -15.26 19.12
C LEU A 218 -5.73 -13.92 18.46
N ARG A 219 -4.76 -13.06 18.16
CA ARG A 219 -4.98 -11.82 17.39
C ARG A 219 -5.51 -12.13 15.99
N SER A 220 -4.93 -13.11 15.30
CA SER A 220 -5.40 -13.54 13.98
C SER A 220 -6.83 -14.09 14.03
N ASP A 221 -7.15 -14.95 14.99
CA ASP A 221 -8.51 -15.50 15.16
C ASP A 221 -9.54 -14.41 15.46
N SER A 222 -9.16 -13.41 16.26
CA SER A 222 -10.00 -12.25 16.55
C SER A 222 -10.36 -11.46 15.28
N ILE A 223 -9.39 -11.24 14.38
CA ILE A 223 -9.62 -10.58 13.09
C ILE A 223 -10.62 -11.37 12.24
N VAL A 224 -10.45 -12.70 12.16
CA VAL A 224 -11.35 -13.58 11.40
C VAL A 224 -12.77 -13.57 11.97
N ASN A 225 -12.92 -13.59 13.30
CA ASN A 225 -14.22 -13.54 13.95
C ASN A 225 -14.90 -12.18 13.76
N ALA A 226 -14.15 -11.08 13.86
CA ALA A 226 -14.65 -9.74 13.59
C ALA A 226 -15.11 -9.60 12.13
N TYR A 227 -14.33 -10.13 11.18
CA TYR A 227 -14.69 -10.18 9.77
C TYR A 227 -16.04 -10.88 9.55
N ARG A 228 -16.19 -12.12 10.05
CA ARG A 228 -17.42 -12.90 9.91
C ARG A 228 -18.64 -12.17 10.48
N SER A 229 -18.52 -11.68 11.71
CA SER A 229 -19.59 -10.94 12.39
C SER A 229 -20.02 -9.70 11.61
N HIS A 230 -19.07 -8.86 11.19
CA HIS A 230 -19.40 -7.65 10.45
C HIS A 230 -19.89 -7.94 9.04
N ARG A 231 -19.36 -8.96 8.37
CA ARG A 231 -19.88 -9.35 7.07
C ARG A 231 -21.33 -9.80 7.17
N ASP A 232 -21.66 -10.66 8.13
CA ASP A 232 -23.02 -11.19 8.29
C ASP A 232 -24.03 -10.07 8.59
N GLU A 233 -23.72 -9.16 9.50
CA GLU A 233 -24.59 -8.00 9.79
C GLU A 233 -24.67 -7.03 8.61
N GLY A 234 -23.57 -6.82 7.89
CA GLY A 234 -23.55 -6.00 6.67
C GLY A 234 -24.44 -6.56 5.56
N MET A 235 -24.41 -7.88 5.35
CA MET A 235 -25.25 -8.55 4.34
C MET A 235 -26.74 -8.51 4.72
N LYS A 236 -27.09 -8.74 5.99
CA LYS A 236 -28.49 -8.58 6.46
C LYS A 236 -29.01 -7.16 6.23
N ALA A 237 -28.17 -6.15 6.50
CA ALA A 237 -28.52 -4.75 6.29
C ALA A 237 -28.67 -4.39 4.80
N LEU A 238 -27.88 -5.02 3.91
CA LEU A 238 -28.08 -4.90 2.47
C LEU A 238 -29.43 -5.47 2.02
N GLU A 239 -29.80 -6.65 2.51
CA GLU A 239 -31.08 -7.29 2.19
C GLU A 239 -32.28 -6.45 2.65
N SER A 240 -32.17 -5.78 3.80
CA SER A 240 -33.19 -4.87 4.32
C SER A 240 -33.12 -3.45 3.75
N GLN A 241 -32.18 -3.16 2.84
CA GLN A 241 -31.93 -1.83 2.27
C GLN A 241 -31.60 -0.75 3.31
N ASP A 242 -31.08 -1.14 4.49
CA ASP A 242 -30.51 -0.21 5.47
C ASP A 242 -29.07 0.12 5.08
N TRP A 243 -28.92 1.04 4.14
CA TRP A 243 -27.61 1.42 3.60
C TRP A 243 -26.65 1.95 4.67
N LYS A 244 -27.17 2.63 5.70
CA LYS A 244 -26.35 3.16 6.79
C LYS A 244 -25.69 2.03 7.58
N GLN A 245 -26.45 1.01 7.96
CA GLN A 245 -25.91 -0.15 8.66
C GLN A 245 -25.05 -1.03 7.76
N ALA A 246 -25.46 -1.22 6.49
CA ALA A 246 -24.68 -1.96 5.51
C ALA A 246 -23.28 -1.34 5.35
N ILE A 247 -23.20 -0.02 5.12
CA ILE A 247 -21.92 0.70 5.02
C ILE A 247 -21.13 0.56 6.32
N HIS A 248 -21.75 0.78 7.48
CA HIS A 248 -21.07 0.71 8.78
C HIS A 248 -20.35 -0.62 9.02
N HIS A 249 -21.03 -1.72 8.70
CA HIS A 249 -20.56 -3.08 8.94
C HIS A 249 -19.59 -3.53 7.84
N LEU A 250 -19.91 -3.31 6.57
CA LEU A 250 -19.03 -3.70 5.45
C LEU A 250 -17.71 -2.92 5.45
N GLU A 251 -17.71 -1.65 5.89
CA GLU A 251 -16.45 -0.92 6.10
C GLU A 251 -15.54 -1.56 7.14
N ARG A 252 -16.10 -2.18 8.18
CA ARG A 252 -15.32 -2.87 9.20
C ARG A 252 -14.85 -4.23 8.70
N ALA A 253 -15.73 -4.99 8.05
CA ALA A 253 -15.38 -6.26 7.43
C ALA A 253 -14.22 -6.09 6.42
N THR A 254 -14.29 -5.09 5.53
CA THR A 254 -13.29 -4.85 4.49
C THR A 254 -11.92 -4.34 4.99
N ARG A 255 -11.81 -4.00 6.30
CA ARG A 255 -10.55 -3.68 6.98
C ARG A 255 -9.88 -4.89 7.63
N CYS A 256 -10.56 -6.04 7.71
CA CYS A 256 -10.02 -7.27 8.28
C CYS A 256 -9.10 -7.99 7.27
N HIS A 257 -7.96 -7.39 6.94
CA HIS A 257 -7.05 -7.89 5.90
C HIS A 257 -6.61 -9.35 6.11
N GLY A 258 -6.50 -10.08 5.00
CA GLY A 258 -6.26 -11.54 4.94
C GLY A 258 -7.49 -12.41 5.19
N SER A 259 -8.68 -11.82 5.38
CA SER A 259 -9.96 -12.56 5.47
C SER A 259 -11.00 -12.14 4.43
N VAL A 260 -10.86 -10.92 3.90
CA VAL A 260 -11.85 -10.27 3.02
C VAL A 260 -11.91 -10.95 1.65
N GLN A 261 -13.12 -11.11 1.12
CA GLN A 261 -13.35 -11.58 -0.26
C GLN A 261 -13.56 -10.40 -1.20
N ALA A 262 -13.28 -10.60 -2.49
CA ALA A 262 -13.40 -9.55 -3.49
C ALA A 262 -14.84 -9.00 -3.59
N GLU A 263 -15.84 -9.86 -3.43
CA GLU A 263 -17.26 -9.53 -3.42
C GLU A 263 -17.62 -8.55 -2.29
N ASP A 264 -16.99 -8.67 -1.12
CA ASP A 264 -17.29 -7.82 0.05
C ASP A 264 -16.98 -6.34 -0.25
N TYR A 265 -15.93 -6.11 -1.05
CA TYR A 265 -15.61 -4.77 -1.53
C TYR A 265 -16.65 -4.24 -2.53
N VAL A 266 -17.18 -5.09 -3.41
CA VAL A 266 -18.25 -4.72 -4.35
C VAL A 266 -19.53 -4.41 -3.58
N HIS A 267 -19.89 -5.24 -2.59
CA HIS A 267 -21.03 -5.00 -1.70
C HIS A 267 -20.93 -3.65 -0.99
N LEU A 268 -19.76 -3.31 -0.45
CA LEU A 268 -19.53 -1.99 0.14
C LEU A 268 -19.70 -0.86 -0.88
N ALA A 269 -19.13 -1.01 -2.08
CA ALA A 269 -19.24 0.00 -3.13
C ALA A 269 -20.69 0.23 -3.58
N LYS A 270 -21.47 -0.84 -3.70
CA LYS A 270 -22.91 -0.77 -3.98
C LYS A 270 -23.67 -0.08 -2.87
N ALA A 271 -23.44 -0.45 -1.60
CA ALA A 271 -24.08 0.19 -0.46
C ALA A 271 -23.83 1.71 -0.44
N LEU A 272 -22.59 2.13 -0.73
CA LEU A 272 -22.20 3.55 -0.84
C LEU A 272 -22.88 4.26 -2.00
N SER A 273 -23.01 3.61 -3.15
CA SER A 273 -23.68 4.19 -4.32
C SER A 273 -25.19 4.32 -4.09
N LEU A 274 -25.83 3.25 -3.60
CA LEU A 274 -27.27 3.19 -3.32
C LEU A 274 -27.71 4.11 -2.18
N SER A 275 -26.79 4.55 -1.32
CA SER A 275 -27.11 5.53 -0.28
C SER A 275 -27.29 6.95 -0.82
N GLU A 276 -26.93 7.21 -2.08
CA GLU A 276 -26.98 8.53 -2.74
C GLU A 276 -26.30 9.66 -1.93
N ASP A 277 -25.30 9.30 -1.12
CA ASP A 277 -24.52 10.26 -0.33
C ASP A 277 -23.41 10.84 -1.21
N PRO A 278 -23.19 12.17 -1.24
CA PRO A 278 -22.05 12.77 -1.97
C PRO A 278 -20.67 12.17 -1.61
N ALA A 279 -20.54 11.59 -0.41
CA ALA A 279 -19.36 10.84 0.03
C ALA A 279 -19.16 9.51 -0.73
N ALA A 280 -20.13 9.04 -1.52
CA ALA A 280 -20.07 7.83 -2.33
C ALA A 280 -18.88 7.81 -3.29
N ARG A 281 -18.29 8.97 -3.66
CA ARG A 281 -17.02 9.02 -4.42
C ARG A 281 -15.92 8.14 -3.79
N ARG A 282 -15.96 7.89 -2.47
CA ARG A 282 -15.00 6.97 -1.81
C ARG A 282 -15.16 5.50 -2.20
N ALA A 283 -16.27 5.12 -2.85
CA ALA A 283 -16.55 3.77 -3.33
C ALA A 283 -15.61 3.32 -4.47
N PHE A 284 -14.93 4.24 -5.17
CA PHE A 284 -13.90 3.86 -6.14
C PHE A 284 -12.77 3.04 -5.51
N TYR A 285 -12.42 3.31 -4.25
CA TYR A 285 -11.34 2.61 -3.57
C TYR A 285 -11.66 1.12 -3.31
N PRO A 286 -12.80 0.73 -2.70
CA PRO A 286 -13.16 -0.67 -2.61
C PRO A 286 -13.36 -1.33 -3.98
N LEU A 287 -13.87 -0.63 -5.01
CA LEU A 287 -13.92 -1.22 -6.36
C LEU A 287 -12.54 -1.57 -6.91
N ILE A 288 -11.54 -0.70 -6.73
CA ILE A 288 -10.15 -1.02 -7.10
C ILE A 288 -9.67 -2.25 -6.33
N ARG A 289 -9.98 -2.36 -5.02
CA ARG A 289 -9.63 -3.52 -4.19
C ARG A 289 -10.26 -4.82 -4.68
N ALA A 290 -11.53 -4.79 -5.07
CA ALA A 290 -12.21 -5.95 -5.65
C ALA A 290 -11.48 -6.42 -6.92
N ILE A 291 -11.11 -5.49 -7.80
CA ILE A 291 -10.46 -5.82 -9.08
C ILE A 291 -9.06 -6.41 -8.84
N VAL A 292 -8.26 -5.85 -7.93
CA VAL A 292 -6.92 -6.43 -7.62
C VAL A 292 -6.99 -7.78 -6.93
N GLN A 293 -8.06 -8.08 -6.19
CA GLN A 293 -8.32 -9.42 -5.65
C GLN A 293 -8.90 -10.40 -6.69
N GLY A 294 -8.98 -9.99 -7.97
CA GLY A 294 -9.44 -10.88 -9.04
C GLY A 294 -10.96 -11.05 -9.08
N TYR A 295 -11.75 -10.02 -8.74
CA TYR A 295 -13.20 -10.06 -8.92
C TYR A 295 -13.55 -10.33 -10.41
N GLU A 296 -13.90 -11.58 -10.71
CA GLU A 296 -14.14 -12.10 -12.07
C GLU A 296 -15.19 -11.28 -12.85
N PRO A 297 -16.29 -10.80 -12.25
CA PRO A 297 -17.26 -9.95 -12.94
C PRO A 297 -16.81 -8.49 -13.10
N ALA A 298 -15.51 -8.15 -13.08
CA ALA A 298 -15.04 -6.76 -13.16
C ALA A 298 -15.60 -5.97 -14.37
N ALA A 299 -15.85 -6.64 -15.50
CA ALA A 299 -16.49 -6.03 -16.66
C ALA A 299 -17.94 -5.59 -16.39
N SER A 300 -18.68 -6.32 -15.53
CA SER A 300 -20.08 -6.02 -15.20
C SER A 300 -20.21 -4.80 -14.29
N LEU A 301 -19.18 -4.44 -13.51
CA LEU A 301 -19.19 -3.26 -12.64
C LEU A 301 -19.46 -1.97 -13.41
N LYS A 302 -19.05 -1.90 -14.69
CA LYS A 302 -19.28 -0.73 -15.55
C LYS A 302 -20.77 -0.50 -15.85
N THR A 303 -21.56 -1.56 -15.87
CA THR A 303 -22.98 -1.55 -16.27
C THR A 303 -23.92 -1.89 -15.12
N ASP A 304 -23.39 -2.16 -13.92
CA ASP A 304 -24.17 -2.56 -12.76
C ASP A 304 -25.05 -1.39 -12.27
N PRO A 305 -26.40 -1.51 -12.29
CA PRO A 305 -27.31 -0.40 -11.98
C PRO A 305 -27.14 0.11 -10.54
N ASP A 306 -26.72 -0.72 -9.60
CA ASP A 306 -26.49 -0.31 -8.21
C ASP A 306 -25.36 0.72 -8.09
N LEU A 307 -24.52 0.84 -9.13
CA LEU A 307 -23.41 1.79 -9.23
C LEU A 307 -23.74 3.04 -10.07
N ASP A 308 -25.00 3.26 -10.46
CA ASP A 308 -25.41 4.41 -11.30
C ASP A 308 -25.10 5.76 -10.66
N TYR A 309 -25.44 5.94 -9.38
CA TYR A 309 -25.14 7.18 -8.65
C TYR A 309 -23.63 7.43 -8.57
N LEU A 310 -22.82 6.40 -8.31
CA LEU A 310 -21.37 6.54 -8.31
C LEU A 310 -20.84 7.00 -9.68
N ARG A 311 -21.41 6.50 -10.78
CA ARG A 311 -21.04 6.91 -12.15
C ARG A 311 -21.42 8.36 -12.43
N SER A 312 -22.58 8.84 -11.98
CA SER A 312 -22.97 10.24 -12.18
C SER A 312 -22.03 11.22 -11.48
N LEU A 313 -21.35 10.80 -10.40
CA LEU A 313 -20.36 11.62 -9.72
C LEU A 313 -19.04 11.81 -10.50
N LEU A 314 -18.82 11.09 -11.61
CA LEU A 314 -17.65 11.27 -12.48
C LEU A 314 -17.83 12.38 -13.51
N THR A 315 -19.07 12.75 -13.82
CA THR A 315 -19.41 13.79 -14.79
C THR A 315 -19.46 15.20 -14.17
N ASP A 316 -19.38 15.30 -12.83
CA ASP A 316 -19.42 16.52 -12.02
C ASP A 316 -18.06 16.93 -11.43
#